data_AF-A0A7S2QZV4-F1
#
_entry.id   AF-A0A7S2QZV4-F1
#
_cell.length_a   1.000
_cell.length_b   1.000
_cell.length_c   1.000
_cell.angle_alpha   90.00
_cell.angle_beta   90.00
_cell.angle_gamma   90.00
#
_symmetry.space_group_name_H-M   'P 1'
#
loop_
_entity.id
_entity.type
_entity.pdbx_description
1 polymer ?
#
loop_
_entity_poly.entity_id
_entity_poly.type
_entity_poly.pdbx_seq_one_letter_code
_entity_poly.pdbx_strand_id
1 'polypeptide(L)'
;ECRCSVIRIRSYYIYEKITRRLRNEILRCHEREKRLLKLMNKYFRSMMLRPALMHGVWRRDEDQGLKGNDEEVEDLDRDVKVRMRRGANFTRNLNGMHELWDELMFGVGSNLSAKYFNNAERGRCKSTFQRRKVIWDKVAEMVRSGWNAIEATNHIYSIYV
;
A
#
# COMPACT_ATOMS: atom_id res chain seq x y z
N GLU A 1 34.18 43.55 26.06
CA GLU A 1 34.48 42.23 25.44
C GLU A 1 33.49 41.09 25.74
N CYS A 2 32.75 41.09 26.87
CA CYS A 2 31.95 39.93 27.30
C CYS A 2 30.67 39.58 26.51
N ARG A 3 30.08 40.50 25.72
CA ARG A 3 28.80 40.23 25.02
C ARG A 3 28.97 39.32 23.79
N CYS A 4 30.05 39.47 23.02
CA CYS A 4 30.31 38.64 21.84
C CYS A 4 30.56 37.18 22.21
N SER A 5 31.24 36.92 23.33
CA SER A 5 31.52 35.57 23.84
C SER A 5 30.25 34.84 24.29
N VAL A 6 29.33 35.51 24.99
CA VAL A 6 28.04 34.92 25.40
C VAL A 6 27.15 34.59 24.20
N ILE A 7 27.12 35.45 23.18
CA ILE A 7 26.38 35.20 21.93
C ILE A 7 26.97 33.99 21.20
N ARG A 8 28.30 33.86 21.14
CA ARG A 8 28.98 32.70 20.52
C ARG A 8 28.66 31.39 21.22
N ILE A 9 28.67 31.37 22.56
CA ILE A 9 28.37 30.17 23.36
C ILE A 9 26.91 29.75 23.18
N ARG A 10 25.97 30.69 23.21
CA ARG A 10 24.54 30.40 22.98
C ARG A 10 24.30 29.90 21.56
N SER A 11 24.95 30.51 20.57
CA SER A 11 24.88 30.08 19.18
C SER A 11 25.37 28.63 19.03
N TYR A 12 26.55 28.31 19.58
CA TYR A 12 27.10 26.96 19.56
C TYR A 12 26.15 25.92 20.19
N TYR A 13 25.60 26.21 21.37
CA TYR A 13 24.66 25.32 22.05
C TYR A 13 23.36 25.10 21.25
N ILE A 14 22.85 26.14 20.57
CA ILE A 14 21.69 26.03 19.69
C ILE A 14 22.02 25.13 18.49
N TYR A 15 23.16 25.33 17.83
CA TYR A 15 23.60 24.50 16.70
C TYR A 15 23.79 23.04 17.11
N GLU A 16 24.43 22.78 18.26
CA GLU A 16 24.62 21.44 18.81
C GLU A 16 23.28 20.75 19.13
N LYS A 17 22.32 21.50 19.70
CA LYS A 17 20.98 20.99 19.98
C LYS A 17 20.23 20.63 18.70
N ILE A 18 20.32 21.46 17.66
CA ILE A 18 19.70 21.21 16.35
C ILE A 18 20.34 20.00 15.67
N THR A 19 21.67 19.93 15.59
CA THR A 19 22.38 18.79 14.97
C THR A 19 22.09 17.48 15.71
N ARG A 20 22.04 17.48 17.05
CA ARG A 20 21.66 16.31 17.84
C ARG A 20 20.22 15.86 17.53
N ARG A 21 19.29 16.80 17.40
CA ARG A 21 17.90 16.49 17.05
C ARG A 21 17.80 15.89 15.64
N LEU A 22 18.46 16.50 14.66
CA LEU A 22 18.50 16.00 13.28
C LEU A 22 19.12 14.60 13.22
N ARG A 23 20.26 14.38 13.89
CA ARG A 23 20.89 13.06 13.98
C ARG A 23 19.92 12.00 14.54
N ASN A 24 19.22 12.32 15.63
CA ASN A 24 18.28 11.40 16.25
C ASN A 24 17.04 11.13 15.37
N GLU A 25 16.59 12.10 14.56
CA GLU A 25 15.52 11.86 13.59
C GLU A 25 16.01 10.99 12.42
N ILE A 26 17.21 11.26 11.88
CA ILE A 26 17.82 10.45 10.81
C ILE A 26 17.95 8.99 11.25
N LEU A 27 18.49 8.74 12.45
CA LEU A 27 18.59 7.38 13.00
C LEU A 27 17.21 6.73 13.15
N ARG A 28 16.22 7.46 13.66
CA ARG A 28 14.85 6.94 13.79
C ARG A 28 14.20 6.64 12.45
N CYS A 29 14.48 7.42 11.41
CA CYS A 29 14.01 7.16 10.05
C CYS A 29 14.68 5.91 9.46
N HIS A 30 16.01 5.79 9.61
CA HIS A 30 16.77 4.64 9.13
C HIS A 30 16.28 3.32 9.76
N GLU A 31 16.07 3.29 11.09
CA GLU A 31 15.56 2.12 11.79
C GLU A 31 14.14 1.74 11.36
N ARG A 32 13.29 2.73 11.07
CA ARG A 32 11.94 2.50 10.54
C ARG A 32 12.02 1.87 9.14
N GLU A 33 12.83 2.42 8.26
CA GLU A 33 13.03 1.90 6.90
C GLU A 33 13.57 0.46 6.91
N LYS A 34 14.59 0.19 7.74
CA LYS A 34 15.15 -1.16 7.93
C LYS A 34 14.11 -2.16 8.41
N ARG A 35 13.19 -1.76 9.28
CA ARG A 35 12.07 -2.61 9.73
C ARG A 35 11.06 -2.85 8.61
N LEU A 36 10.74 -1.82 7.82
CA LEU A 36 9.83 -1.94 6.68
C LEU A 36 10.39 -2.89 5.62
N LEU A 37 11.69 -2.78 5.29
CA LEU A 37 12.36 -3.71 4.38
C LEU A 37 12.31 -5.15 4.88
N LYS A 38 12.55 -5.39 6.18
CA LYS A 38 12.42 -6.74 6.77
C LYS A 38 11.00 -7.29 6.65
N LEU A 39 9.99 -6.47 6.91
CA LEU A 39 8.59 -6.87 6.78
C LEU A 39 8.22 -7.15 5.32
N MET A 40 8.66 -6.28 4.40
CA MET A 40 8.47 -6.45 2.97
C MET A 40 9.09 -7.76 2.50
N ASN A 41 10.35 -8.04 2.86
CA ASN A 41 11.01 -9.31 2.55
C ASN A 41 10.24 -10.51 3.08
N LYS A 42 9.77 -10.45 4.34
CA LYS A 42 8.99 -11.53 4.96
C LYS A 42 7.67 -11.77 4.21
N TYR A 43 6.92 -10.70 3.94
CA TYR A 43 5.59 -10.80 3.35
C TYR A 43 5.64 -11.12 1.86
N PHE A 44 6.60 -10.55 1.13
CA PHE A 44 6.81 -10.83 -0.28
C PHE A 44 7.12 -12.31 -0.49
N ARG A 45 8.11 -12.86 0.24
CA ARG A 45 8.45 -14.29 0.15
C ARG A 45 7.28 -15.19 0.56
N SER A 46 6.53 -14.81 1.58
CA SER A 46 5.35 -15.57 2.02
C SER A 46 4.18 -15.53 1.04
N MET A 47 4.05 -14.47 0.24
CA MET A 47 2.88 -14.22 -0.61
C MET A 47 3.14 -14.62 -2.06
N MET A 48 4.32 -14.32 -2.59
CA MET A 48 4.65 -14.44 -4.01
C MET A 48 5.52 -15.67 -4.35
N LEU A 49 6.27 -16.24 -3.39
CA LEU A 49 7.18 -17.38 -3.61
C LEU A 49 6.61 -18.73 -3.14
N ARG A 50 5.28 -18.91 -3.16
CA ARG A 50 4.64 -20.22 -2.91
C ARG A 50 4.10 -20.79 -4.24
N PRO A 51 4.86 -21.66 -4.95
CA PRO A 51 4.50 -22.10 -6.30
C PRO A 51 3.19 -22.91 -6.38
N ALA A 52 2.86 -23.66 -5.33
CA ALA A 52 1.74 -24.62 -5.35
C ALA A 52 0.33 -23.98 -5.30
N LEU A 53 0.21 -22.67 -5.07
CA LEU A 53 -1.07 -21.95 -5.07
C LEU A 53 -1.26 -21.06 -6.32
N MET A 54 -0.28 -21.06 -7.23
CA MET A 54 -0.20 -20.14 -8.38
C MET A 54 -0.68 -20.76 -9.70
N HIS A 55 -0.94 -22.07 -9.76
CA HIS A 55 -1.57 -22.71 -10.92
C HIS A 55 -3.09 -22.66 -10.81
N GLY A 56 -3.65 -21.53 -11.22
CA GLY A 56 -5.10 -21.31 -11.31
C GLY A 56 -5.35 -20.15 -12.26
N VAL A 57 -5.31 -20.46 -13.55
CA VAL A 57 -5.53 -19.60 -14.70
C VAL A 57 -6.77 -18.72 -14.48
N TRP A 58 -6.58 -17.43 -14.21
CA TRP A 58 -7.55 -16.42 -14.60
C TRP A 58 -7.11 -15.92 -15.95
N ARG A 59 -7.81 -16.40 -16.98
CA ARG A 59 -7.89 -15.72 -18.26
C ARG A 59 -8.46 -14.33 -17.95
N ARG A 60 -7.93 -13.29 -18.59
CA ARG A 60 -8.55 -11.97 -18.58
C ARG A 60 -9.91 -12.13 -19.28
N ASP A 61 -10.92 -12.57 -18.55
CA ASP A 61 -12.27 -12.62 -19.07
C ASP A 61 -12.67 -11.16 -19.26
N GLU A 62 -12.68 -10.77 -20.53
CA GLU A 62 -13.32 -9.55 -21.02
C GLU A 62 -14.82 -9.64 -20.68
N ASP A 63 -15.17 -9.37 -19.43
CA ASP A 63 -16.58 -9.27 -19.04
C ASP A 63 -17.07 -7.85 -19.34
N GLN A 64 -17.49 -7.72 -20.59
CA GLN A 64 -18.75 -7.14 -21.05
C GLN A 64 -19.30 -5.97 -20.23
N GLY A 65 -19.33 -4.82 -20.90
CA GLY A 65 -20.01 -3.63 -20.43
C GLY A 65 -21.43 -3.93 -19.94
N LEU A 66 -21.73 -3.39 -18.77
CA LEU A 66 -23.10 -3.10 -18.36
C LEU A 66 -23.69 -2.11 -19.38
N LYS A 67 -24.32 -2.64 -20.43
CA LYS A 67 -25.41 -1.94 -21.12
C LYS A 67 -26.59 -1.91 -20.15
N GLY A 68 -26.62 -0.89 -19.31
CA GLY A 68 -27.84 -0.53 -18.58
C GLY A 68 -28.71 0.29 -19.52
N ASN A 69 -29.90 -0.22 -19.83
CA ASN A 69 -30.94 0.55 -20.48
C ASN A 69 -31.31 1.74 -19.60
N ASP A 70 -31.51 2.89 -20.23
CA ASP A 70 -32.06 4.11 -19.64
C ASP A 70 -33.56 3.91 -19.37
N GLU A 71 -33.91 3.12 -18.35
CA GLU A 71 -35.27 3.07 -17.81
C GLU A 71 -35.27 3.20 -16.29
N GLU A 72 -36.07 4.17 -15.85
CA GLU A 72 -36.27 4.68 -14.50
C GLU A 72 -36.32 3.61 -13.41
N VAL A 73 -35.49 3.74 -12.37
CA VAL A 73 -35.73 3.08 -11.08
C VAL A 73 -35.30 3.98 -9.93
N GLU A 74 -36.28 4.64 -9.32
CA GLU A 74 -36.16 5.21 -7.98
C GLU A 74 -35.89 4.08 -6.95
N ASP A 75 -35.04 4.35 -5.95
CA ASP A 75 -34.68 3.50 -4.79
C ASP A 75 -33.58 2.40 -4.88
N LEU A 76 -32.75 2.33 -5.94
CA LEU A 76 -31.66 1.32 -6.05
C LEU A 76 -30.35 1.60 -5.28
N ASP A 77 -30.14 2.77 -4.66
CA ASP A 77 -28.82 3.12 -4.10
C ASP A 77 -28.43 2.26 -2.87
N ARG A 78 -29.41 1.84 -2.06
CA ARG A 78 -29.13 1.11 -0.81
C ARG A 78 -28.69 -0.34 -1.07
N ASP A 79 -29.35 -1.04 -1.98
CA ASP A 79 -29.07 -2.45 -2.28
C ASP A 79 -27.81 -2.66 -3.13
N VAL A 80 -27.52 -1.75 -4.06
CA VAL A 80 -26.24 -1.71 -4.79
C VAL A 80 -25.09 -1.52 -3.80
N LYS A 81 -25.23 -0.57 -2.87
CA LYS A 81 -24.23 -0.31 -1.82
C LYS A 81 -24.06 -1.50 -0.88
N VAL A 82 -25.14 -2.17 -0.49
CA VAL A 82 -25.09 -3.38 0.35
C VAL A 82 -24.41 -4.54 -0.39
N ARG A 83 -24.70 -4.79 -1.67
CA ARG A 83 -24.02 -5.83 -2.47
C ARG A 83 -22.53 -5.52 -2.64
N MET A 84 -22.18 -4.27 -2.91
CA MET A 84 -20.79 -3.82 -3.08
C MET A 84 -19.98 -3.96 -1.76
N ARG A 85 -20.63 -3.74 -0.60
CA ARG A 85 -20.05 -3.97 0.75
C ARG A 85 -19.82 -5.44 1.10
N ARG A 86 -20.63 -6.36 0.54
CA ARG A 86 -20.40 -7.82 0.70
C ARG A 86 -19.13 -8.29 -0.02
N GLY A 87 -18.68 -7.53 -1.03
CA GLY A 87 -17.41 -7.73 -1.73
C GLY A 87 -16.18 -7.13 -1.04
N ALA A 88 -16.27 -6.58 0.17
CA ALA A 88 -15.10 -6.01 0.87
C ALA A 88 -14.21 -7.09 1.49
N ASN A 89 -13.70 -7.99 0.65
CA ASN A 89 -12.80 -9.09 0.98
C ASN A 89 -11.59 -9.08 0.05
N PHE A 90 -10.52 -9.72 0.52
CA PHE A 90 -9.29 -9.90 -0.21
C PHE A 90 -9.29 -11.21 -0.96
N THR A 91 -8.73 -11.26 -2.17
CA THR A 91 -8.55 -12.52 -2.89
C THR A 91 -7.60 -13.42 -2.10
N ARG A 92 -7.94 -14.71 -1.99
CA ARG A 92 -7.16 -15.67 -1.18
C ARG A 92 -5.77 -15.93 -1.77
N ASN A 93 -5.70 -16.05 -3.09
CA ASN A 93 -4.48 -16.28 -3.85
C ASN A 93 -4.36 -15.16 -4.88
N LEU A 94 -3.28 -14.38 -4.83
CA LEU A 94 -2.92 -13.49 -5.92
C LEU A 94 -1.79 -14.15 -6.69
N ASN A 95 -1.94 -14.22 -8.00
CA ASN A 95 -1.01 -14.86 -8.92
C ASN A 95 0.13 -13.91 -9.32
N GLY A 96 0.13 -12.63 -8.89
CA GLY A 96 1.23 -11.73 -9.21
C GLY A 96 1.25 -10.38 -8.49
N MET A 97 2.37 -9.69 -8.60
CA MET A 97 2.60 -8.37 -8.00
C MET A 97 1.70 -7.29 -8.60
N HIS A 98 1.36 -7.39 -9.89
CA HIS A 98 0.41 -6.49 -10.55
C HIS A 98 -0.99 -6.61 -9.97
N GLU A 99 -1.45 -7.84 -9.74
CA GLU A 99 -2.77 -8.09 -9.16
C GLU A 99 -2.88 -7.50 -7.76
N LEU A 100 -1.77 -7.46 -7.01
CA LEU A 100 -1.74 -6.85 -5.68
C LEU A 100 -1.98 -5.34 -5.76
N TRP A 101 -1.42 -4.68 -6.76
CA TRP A 101 -1.67 -3.26 -7.00
C TRP A 101 -3.09 -3.01 -7.53
N ASP A 102 -3.57 -3.86 -8.43
CA ASP A 102 -4.92 -3.75 -8.99
C ASP A 102 -6.00 -3.97 -7.92
N GLU A 103 -5.77 -4.87 -6.96
CA GLU A 103 -6.67 -5.07 -5.82
C GLU A 103 -6.84 -3.81 -4.95
N LEU A 104 -5.79 -2.98 -4.85
CA LEU A 104 -5.88 -1.69 -4.16
C LEU A 104 -6.64 -0.65 -4.98
N MET A 105 -6.42 -0.61 -6.29
CA MET A 105 -6.91 0.46 -7.15
C MET A 105 -8.31 0.19 -7.68
N PHE A 106 -8.51 -0.98 -8.29
CA PHE A 106 -9.72 -1.35 -9.02
C PHE A 106 -10.54 -2.43 -8.30
N GLY A 107 -9.89 -3.22 -7.44
CA GLY A 107 -10.48 -4.44 -6.87
C GLY A 107 -10.20 -5.64 -7.78
N VAL A 108 -10.57 -6.84 -7.33
CA VAL A 108 -10.37 -8.06 -8.12
C VAL A 108 -11.67 -8.86 -8.13
N GLY A 109 -12.19 -9.15 -9.33
CA GLY A 109 -13.46 -9.84 -9.52
C GLY A 109 -14.63 -9.07 -8.91
N SER A 110 -15.44 -9.73 -8.09
CA SER A 110 -16.56 -9.11 -7.37
C SER A 110 -16.15 -8.37 -6.08
N ASN A 111 -14.84 -8.25 -5.81
CA ASN A 111 -14.37 -7.61 -4.59
C ASN A 111 -14.19 -6.11 -4.76
N LEU A 112 -14.59 -5.38 -3.73
CA LEU A 112 -14.39 -3.94 -3.64
C LEU A 112 -12.89 -3.62 -3.62
N SER A 113 -12.49 -2.53 -4.27
CA SER A 113 -11.12 -2.02 -4.18
C SER A 113 -10.74 -1.70 -2.73
N ALA A 114 -9.53 -2.09 -2.32
CA ALA A 114 -9.07 -1.93 -0.94
C ALA A 114 -9.02 -0.45 -0.49
N LYS A 115 -8.91 0.48 -1.45
CA LYS A 115 -8.97 1.93 -1.20
C LYS A 115 -10.30 2.35 -0.56
N TYR A 116 -11.39 1.67 -0.90
CA TYR A 116 -12.74 2.00 -0.43
C TYR A 116 -13.16 1.25 0.84
N PHE A 117 -12.28 0.42 1.41
CA PHE A 117 -12.61 -0.32 2.63
C PHE A 117 -12.83 0.61 3.81
N ASN A 118 -13.94 0.40 4.52
CA ASN A 118 -14.22 1.04 5.81
C ASN A 118 -13.44 0.37 6.95
N ASN A 119 -13.48 0.98 8.14
CA ASN A 119 -12.74 0.47 9.31
C ASN A 119 -13.20 -0.93 9.76
N ALA A 120 -14.50 -1.24 9.67
CA ALA A 120 -15.04 -2.55 10.05
C ALA A 120 -14.57 -3.65 9.07
N GLU A 121 -14.57 -3.35 7.77
CA GLU A 121 -14.10 -4.20 6.68
C GLU A 121 -12.59 -4.47 6.82
N ARG A 122 -11.79 -3.42 7.08
CA ARG A 122 -10.36 -3.58 7.40
C ARG A 122 -10.13 -4.41 8.65
N GLY A 123 -11.00 -4.27 9.65
CA GLY A 123 -10.95 -5.05 10.89
C GLY A 123 -11.12 -6.56 10.65
N ARG A 124 -12.08 -6.95 9.81
CA ARG A 124 -12.29 -8.36 9.42
C ARG A 124 -11.07 -8.97 8.73
N CYS A 125 -10.37 -8.17 7.92
CA CYS A 125 -9.25 -8.62 7.10
C CYS A 125 -7.88 -8.16 7.62
N LYS A 126 -7.76 -7.81 8.92
CA LYS A 126 -6.62 -7.05 9.47
C LYS A 126 -5.25 -7.62 9.12
N SER A 127 -5.09 -8.95 9.27
CA SER A 127 -3.81 -9.62 9.00
C SER A 127 -3.41 -9.54 7.53
N THR A 128 -4.35 -9.73 6.60
CA THR A 128 -4.09 -9.63 5.17
C THR A 128 -3.87 -8.17 4.75
N PHE A 129 -4.72 -7.26 5.24
CA PHE A 129 -4.59 -5.82 5.01
C PHE A 129 -3.20 -5.32 5.43
N GLN A 130 -2.76 -5.65 6.64
CA GLN A 130 -1.47 -5.17 7.17
C GLN A 130 -0.28 -5.71 6.37
N ARG A 131 -0.37 -6.92 5.82
CA ARG A 131 0.67 -7.52 4.98
C ARG A 131 0.76 -6.83 3.62
N ARG A 132 -0.39 -6.64 2.96
CA ARG A 132 -0.47 -6.02 1.63
C ARG A 132 -0.16 -4.53 1.65
N LYS A 133 -0.57 -3.84 2.72
CA LYS A 133 -0.33 -2.40 2.93
C LYS A 133 1.14 -2.01 2.84
N VAL A 134 2.07 -2.82 3.37
CA VAL A 134 3.51 -2.51 3.28
C VAL A 134 3.97 -2.40 1.83
N ILE A 135 3.46 -3.27 0.96
CA ILE A 135 3.81 -3.28 -0.46
C ILE A 135 3.10 -2.12 -1.19
N TRP A 136 1.81 -1.92 -0.92
CA TRP A 136 1.04 -0.79 -1.46
C TRP A 136 1.66 0.56 -1.12
N ASP A 137 2.06 0.76 0.13
CA ASP A 137 2.68 2.00 0.59
C ASP A 137 4.00 2.25 -0.17
N LYS A 138 4.77 1.19 -0.47
CA LYS A 138 6.02 1.30 -1.22
C LYS A 138 5.80 1.60 -2.71
N VAL A 139 4.85 0.92 -3.36
CA VAL A 139 4.49 1.24 -4.75
C VAL A 139 3.97 2.67 -4.85
N ALA A 140 3.11 3.09 -3.91
CA ALA A 140 2.61 4.47 -3.86
C ALA A 140 3.73 5.50 -3.60
N GLU A 141 4.75 5.16 -2.82
CA GLU A 141 5.96 5.98 -2.65
C GLU A 141 6.71 6.15 -3.97
N MET A 142 6.97 5.05 -4.70
CA MET A 142 7.64 5.10 -6.00
C MET A 142 6.84 5.91 -7.03
N VAL A 143 5.52 5.77 -7.05
CA VAL A 143 4.64 6.57 -7.92
C VAL A 143 4.73 8.06 -7.58
N ARG A 144 4.75 8.42 -6.28
CA ARG A 144 4.98 9.81 -5.85
C ARG A 144 6.36 10.34 -6.23
N SER A 145 7.36 9.45 -6.33
CA SER A 145 8.69 9.77 -6.83
C SER A 145 8.78 9.86 -8.36
N GLY A 146 7.67 9.72 -9.08
CA GLY A 146 7.59 9.89 -10.53
C GLY A 146 7.66 8.59 -11.35
N TRP A 147 7.64 7.42 -10.70
CA TRP A 147 7.61 6.14 -11.41
C TRP A 147 6.20 5.80 -11.88
N ASN A 148 6.08 5.08 -13.01
CA ASN A 148 4.82 4.44 -13.34
C ASN A 148 4.55 3.29 -12.35
N ALA A 149 3.30 3.09 -11.95
CA ALA A 149 2.92 2.01 -11.03
C ALA A 149 3.31 0.63 -11.56
N ILE A 150 3.18 0.39 -12.87
CA ILE A 150 3.57 -0.87 -13.52
C ILE A 150 5.09 -1.07 -13.43
N GLU A 151 5.87 -0.03 -13.73
CA GLU A 151 7.34 -0.07 -13.67
C GLU A 151 7.84 -0.25 -12.23
N ALA A 152 7.23 0.45 -11.27
CA ALA A 152 7.55 0.29 -9.85
C ALA A 152 7.26 -1.14 -9.37
N THR A 153 6.12 -1.70 -9.79
CA THR A 153 5.71 -3.08 -9.48
C THR A 153 6.71 -4.09 -10.06
N ASN A 154 7.09 -3.92 -11.33
CA ASN A 154 8.11 -4.75 -12.00
C ASN A 154 9.46 -4.68 -11.30
N HIS A 155 9.90 -3.46 -10.94
CA HIS A 155 11.17 -3.25 -10.27
C HIS A 155 11.22 -3.92 -8.90
N ILE A 156 10.13 -3.82 -8.12
CA ILE A 156 10.07 -4.53 -6.84
C ILE A 156 10.08 -6.05 -7.09
N TYR A 157 9.32 -6.55 -8.07
CA TYR A 157 9.28 -7.98 -8.39
C TYR A 157 10.67 -8.54 -8.77
N SER A 158 11.44 -7.80 -9.58
CA SER A 158 12.78 -8.20 -10.03
C SER A 158 13.83 -8.26 -8.91
N ILE A 159 13.57 -7.70 -7.74
CA ILE A 159 14.47 -7.79 -6.58
C ILE A 159 14.34 -9.18 -5.89
N TYR A 160 13.22 -9.86 -6.10
CA TYR A 160 12.86 -11.08 -5.36
C TYR A 160 12.84 -12.35 -6.20
N VAL A 161 12.92 -12.23 -7.53
CA VAL A 161 13.01 -13.31 -8.52
C VAL A 161 14.38 -13.27 -9.16
#